data_AF-A0A947MS98-F1
#
_entry.id   AF-A0A947MS98-F1
#
_cell.length_a   1.000
_cell.length_b   1.000
_cell.length_c   1.000
_cell.angle_alpha   90.00
_cell.angle_beta   90.00
_cell.angle_gamma   90.00
#
_symmetry.space_group_name_H-M   'P 1'
#
loop_
_entity.id
_entity.type
_entity.pdbx_description
1 polymer ?
#
loop_
_entity_poly.entity_id
_entity_poly.type
_entity_poly.pdbx_seq_one_letter_code
_entity_poly.pdbx_strand_id
1 'polypeptide(L)'
;EIGKQLFNGPAGCGACHSGPLLTNKSMVAGKTNGMLTDVPSLIGVYDTAPYGRKGTWKDIDDMVAYAVQFTGAVLTAEELAALTSYVRQIPGDALYLNSASPLNGDNHVWVESPIELMFSQVLVPGQEDHFTIEALPEEGTPTAVPGAWTQSGRVVRFTPTETLEEGMDYRIRATEGLAATLGQVLYLPIEIAFRTGVPPLTDVSGKWAVTITATEPISGTLNGEMAFLQSKGGKIAGVVLTEFDQASLSHVEGIVSGMTLVLTPFILDVDLGGSPLQVQLESGYADLVDSDGDGFAESGVGEIGALGYTAAFTVVRTSLPESD
;
A
#
# COMPACT_ATOMS: atom_id res chain seq x y z
N GLU A 1 16.84 11.55 -22.76
CA GLU A 1 17.71 10.45 -22.29
C GLU A 1 18.90 10.83 -21.40
N ILE A 2 19.91 11.60 -21.85
CA ILE A 2 21.13 11.86 -21.03
C ILE A 2 20.81 12.40 -19.63
N GLY A 3 19.92 13.40 -19.51
CA GLY A 3 19.53 13.96 -18.21
C GLY A 3 18.89 12.92 -17.26
N LYS A 4 18.08 11.99 -17.78
CA LYS A 4 17.48 10.90 -17.01
C LYS A 4 18.52 9.88 -16.56
N GLN A 5 19.52 9.59 -17.39
CA GLN A 5 20.63 8.71 -17.05
C GLN A 5 21.51 9.32 -15.95
N LEU A 6 21.83 10.61 -16.07
CA LEU A 6 22.54 11.37 -15.04
C LEU A 6 21.77 11.35 -13.71
N PHE A 7 20.46 11.61 -13.76
CA PHE A 7 19.58 11.62 -12.59
C PHE A 7 19.59 10.29 -11.83
N ASN A 8 19.51 9.16 -12.54
CA ASN A 8 19.47 7.82 -11.94
C ASN A 8 20.86 7.22 -11.67
N GLY A 9 21.94 7.88 -12.13
CA GLY A 9 23.30 7.39 -11.99
C GLY A 9 24.21 8.42 -11.31
N PRO A 10 25.14 9.04 -12.06
CA PRO A 10 26.23 9.83 -11.48
C PRO A 10 25.81 11.08 -10.70
N ALA A 11 24.62 11.64 -10.95
CA ALA A 11 24.09 12.75 -10.15
C ALA A 11 23.42 12.31 -8.84
N GLY A 12 23.19 10.99 -8.64
CA GLY A 12 22.65 10.41 -7.41
C GLY A 12 21.22 10.83 -7.02
N CYS A 13 20.52 11.61 -7.86
CA CYS A 13 19.22 12.19 -7.53
C CYS A 13 18.14 11.13 -7.35
N GLY A 14 18.16 10.08 -8.18
CA GLY A 14 17.21 8.97 -8.13
C GLY A 14 17.28 8.13 -6.86
N ALA A 15 18.36 8.19 -6.09
CA ALA A 15 18.45 7.49 -4.80
C ALA A 15 17.48 8.07 -3.75
N CYS A 16 17.24 9.39 -3.81
CA CYS A 16 16.31 10.09 -2.93
C CYS A 16 14.94 10.32 -3.60
N HIS A 17 14.95 10.64 -4.89
CA HIS A 17 13.77 10.96 -5.67
C HIS A 17 13.34 9.77 -6.53
N SER A 18 13.09 8.64 -5.87
CA SER A 18 12.68 7.39 -6.49
C SER A 18 11.15 7.24 -6.54
N GLY A 19 10.70 6.22 -7.28
CA GLY A 19 9.30 5.82 -7.33
C GLY A 19 8.41 6.78 -8.14
N PRO A 20 7.12 6.46 -8.23
CA PRO A 20 6.16 7.19 -9.07
C PRO A 20 5.95 8.64 -8.61
N LEU A 21 6.16 8.92 -7.33
CA LEU A 21 6.03 10.25 -6.75
C LEU A 21 7.35 11.04 -6.71
N LEU A 22 8.47 10.46 -7.20
CA LEU A 22 9.81 11.06 -7.16
C LEU A 22 10.19 11.59 -5.77
N THR A 23 9.89 10.79 -4.76
CA THR A 23 10.26 10.97 -3.36
C THR A 23 10.23 9.62 -2.64
N ASN A 24 11.23 9.38 -1.80
CA ASN A 24 11.23 8.27 -0.84
C ASN A 24 10.79 8.69 0.57
N LYS A 25 10.42 9.97 0.78
CA LYS A 25 10.06 10.61 2.05
C LYS A 25 11.10 10.48 3.18
N SER A 26 12.32 10.05 2.87
CA SER A 26 13.40 9.92 3.86
C SER A 26 13.76 11.27 4.47
N MET A 27 14.07 11.30 5.76
CA MET A 27 14.53 12.51 6.43
C MET A 27 16.01 12.74 6.14
N VAL A 28 16.35 13.90 5.57
CA VAL A 28 17.74 14.29 5.26
C VAL A 28 18.15 15.51 6.08
N ALA A 29 19.35 15.45 6.66
CA ALA A 29 19.99 16.58 7.31
C ALA A 29 20.70 17.46 6.27
N GLY A 30 20.72 18.78 6.52
CA GLY A 30 21.57 19.71 5.76
C GLY A 30 20.86 20.56 4.70
N LYS A 31 19.58 20.31 4.37
CA LYS A 31 18.81 21.20 3.47
C LYS A 31 18.22 22.43 4.17
N THR A 32 18.10 22.45 5.50
CA THR A 32 17.56 23.61 6.24
C THR A 32 18.21 23.79 7.61
N ASN A 33 19.24 24.63 7.73
CA ASN A 33 19.76 25.15 9.01
C ASN A 33 19.86 24.12 10.16
N GLY A 34 20.31 22.90 9.88
CA GLY A 34 20.45 21.83 10.88
C GLY A 34 19.17 21.06 11.23
N MET A 35 18.03 21.38 10.63
CA MET A 35 16.80 20.59 10.75
C MET A 35 16.80 19.42 9.76
N LEU A 36 16.17 18.33 10.17
CA LEU A 36 15.77 17.27 9.28
C LEU A 36 14.60 17.73 8.41
N THR A 37 14.69 17.46 7.12
CA THR A 37 13.60 17.68 6.17
C THR A 37 13.38 16.42 5.37
N ASP A 38 12.13 16.06 5.13
CA ASP A 38 11.78 15.00 4.20
C ASP A 38 12.28 15.33 2.80
N VAL A 39 12.59 14.30 2.01
CA VAL A 39 12.86 14.45 0.58
C VAL A 39 11.54 14.86 -0.10
N PRO A 40 11.43 16.07 -0.68
CA PRO A 40 10.21 16.47 -1.35
C PRO A 40 10.07 15.75 -2.70
N SER A 41 8.85 15.71 -3.23
CA SER A 41 8.65 15.32 -4.63
C SER A 41 9.31 16.34 -5.58
N LEU A 42 9.85 15.87 -6.70
CA LEU A 42 10.30 16.75 -7.80
C LEU A 42 9.25 16.93 -8.90
N ILE A 43 8.07 16.35 -8.74
CA ILE A 43 6.94 16.49 -9.66
C ILE A 43 6.62 17.97 -9.82
N GLY A 44 6.76 18.48 -11.04
CA GLY A 44 6.43 19.87 -11.37
C GLY A 44 7.29 20.93 -10.72
N VAL A 45 8.46 20.56 -10.17
CA VAL A 45 9.28 21.50 -9.40
C VAL A 45 9.65 22.75 -10.20
N TYR A 46 9.71 22.68 -11.53
CA TYR A 46 9.99 23.81 -12.42
C TYR A 46 8.96 24.95 -12.38
N ASP A 47 7.77 24.73 -11.81
CA ASP A 47 6.72 25.73 -11.68
C ASP A 47 6.45 26.11 -10.21
N THR A 48 7.33 25.72 -9.28
CA THR A 48 7.16 25.98 -7.84
C THR A 48 7.96 27.18 -7.35
N ALA A 49 8.31 28.12 -8.24
CA ALA A 49 9.00 29.33 -7.83
C ALA A 49 8.15 30.08 -6.76
N PRO A 50 8.77 30.67 -5.72
CA PRO A 50 10.21 30.77 -5.49
C PRO A 50 10.84 29.48 -4.95
N TYR A 51 12.06 29.18 -5.39
CA TYR A 51 12.71 27.90 -5.13
C TYR A 51 13.38 27.84 -3.75
N GLY A 52 13.18 26.72 -3.06
CA GLY A 52 13.68 26.49 -1.70
C GLY A 52 12.82 27.15 -0.63
N ARG A 53 12.90 26.66 0.61
CA ARG A 53 12.01 27.08 1.72
C ARG A 53 11.98 28.59 2.00
N LYS A 54 13.04 29.32 1.63
CA LYS A 54 13.13 30.78 1.82
C LYS A 54 13.21 31.54 0.48
N GLY A 55 12.93 30.87 -0.64
CA GLY A 55 13.14 31.44 -1.97
C GLY A 55 14.61 31.76 -2.24
N THR A 56 15.52 30.96 -1.68
CA THR A 56 16.97 31.23 -1.69
C THR A 56 17.57 31.10 -3.09
N TRP A 57 16.96 30.28 -3.96
CA TRP A 57 17.41 30.08 -5.33
C TRP A 57 16.52 30.88 -6.27
N LYS A 58 17.18 31.63 -7.17
CA LYS A 58 16.49 32.55 -8.07
C LYS A 58 15.67 31.79 -9.11
N ASP A 59 16.22 30.69 -9.59
CA ASP A 59 15.62 29.81 -10.58
C ASP A 59 15.96 28.34 -10.29
N ILE A 60 15.41 27.46 -11.11
CA ILE A 60 15.64 26.01 -10.99
C ILE A 60 17.08 25.62 -11.32
N ASP A 61 17.82 26.43 -12.09
CA ASP A 61 19.20 26.11 -12.46
C ASP A 61 20.09 26.23 -11.21
N ASP A 62 19.90 27.31 -10.43
CA ASP A 62 20.53 27.50 -9.11
C ASP A 62 20.18 26.35 -8.14
N MET A 63 18.91 25.92 -8.13
CA MET A 63 18.45 24.83 -7.26
C MET A 63 19.11 23.49 -7.64
N VAL A 64 19.17 23.15 -8.92
CA VAL A 64 19.76 21.89 -9.40
C VAL A 64 21.28 21.90 -9.18
N ALA A 65 21.96 23.02 -9.44
CA ALA A 65 23.39 23.16 -9.17
C ALA A 65 23.71 22.93 -7.68
N TYR A 66 22.90 23.50 -6.78
CA TYR A 66 23.03 23.25 -5.34
C TYR A 66 22.77 21.77 -4.99
N ALA A 67 21.76 21.14 -5.58
CA ALA A 67 21.46 19.72 -5.34
C ALA A 67 22.62 18.80 -5.80
N VAL A 68 23.24 19.09 -6.95
CA VAL A 68 24.44 18.38 -7.42
C VAL A 68 25.59 18.53 -6.42
N GLN A 69 25.84 19.75 -5.93
CA GLN A 69 26.84 19.99 -4.88
C GLN A 69 26.53 19.19 -3.61
N PHE A 70 25.26 19.13 -3.20
CA PHE A 70 24.82 18.39 -2.02
C PHE A 70 25.08 16.89 -2.14
N THR A 71 24.84 16.30 -3.32
CA THR A 71 25.15 14.88 -3.57
C THR A 71 26.64 14.59 -3.70
N GLY A 72 27.48 15.63 -3.81
CA GLY A 72 28.92 15.48 -4.08
C GLY A 72 29.23 15.06 -5.52
N ALA A 73 28.25 15.07 -6.42
CA ALA A 73 28.44 14.70 -7.81
C ALA A 73 29.26 15.78 -8.55
N VAL A 74 30.12 15.35 -9.46
CA VAL A 74 30.93 16.22 -10.31
C VAL A 74 30.45 16.05 -11.75
N LEU A 75 29.78 17.09 -12.26
CA LEU A 75 29.22 17.12 -13.61
C LEU A 75 29.88 18.23 -14.43
N THR A 76 30.08 18.00 -15.72
CA THR A 76 30.41 19.05 -16.68
C THR A 76 29.23 20.02 -16.86
N ALA A 77 29.47 21.18 -17.47
CA ALA A 77 28.41 22.15 -17.74
C ALA A 77 27.31 21.58 -18.65
N GLU A 78 27.67 20.75 -19.64
CA GLU A 78 26.73 20.09 -20.54
C GLU A 78 25.88 19.04 -19.81
N GLU A 79 26.49 18.27 -18.93
CA GLU A 79 25.78 17.28 -18.09
C GLU A 79 24.83 17.96 -17.10
N LEU A 80 25.27 19.05 -16.46
CA LEU A 80 24.39 19.83 -15.56
C LEU A 80 23.20 20.42 -16.33
N ALA A 81 23.41 20.94 -17.54
CA ALA A 81 22.34 21.45 -18.39
C ALA A 81 21.36 20.32 -18.81
N ALA A 82 21.88 19.15 -19.17
CA ALA A 82 21.06 17.99 -19.52
C ALA A 82 20.24 17.48 -18.32
N LEU A 83 20.85 17.39 -17.12
CA LEU A 83 20.16 17.03 -15.88
C LEU A 83 19.06 18.05 -15.55
N THR A 84 19.38 19.33 -15.60
CA THR A 84 18.42 20.41 -15.34
C THR A 84 17.26 20.37 -16.34
N SER A 85 17.54 20.14 -17.62
CA SER A 85 16.50 19.97 -18.65
C SER A 85 15.59 18.78 -18.33
N TYR A 86 16.15 17.66 -17.86
CA TYR A 86 15.34 16.54 -17.38
C TYR A 86 14.50 16.91 -16.17
N VAL A 87 15.05 17.59 -15.16
CA VAL A 87 14.27 18.03 -13.98
C VAL A 87 13.14 18.98 -14.38
N ARG A 88 13.35 19.85 -15.37
CA ARG A 88 12.30 20.71 -15.94
C ARG A 88 11.22 19.94 -16.71
N GLN A 89 11.55 18.77 -17.23
CA GLN A 89 10.61 17.88 -17.90
C GLN A 89 9.94 16.91 -16.94
N ILE A 90 10.37 16.85 -15.66
CA ILE A 90 9.65 16.07 -14.66
C ILE A 90 8.27 16.70 -14.56
N PRO A 91 7.24 15.99 -15.05
CA PRO A 91 5.95 16.61 -15.29
C PRO A 91 5.36 17.02 -13.96
N GLY A 92 4.99 18.30 -13.82
CA GLY A 92 3.98 18.73 -12.83
C GLY A 92 2.57 18.43 -13.32
N ASP A 93 2.50 18.09 -14.60
CA ASP A 93 1.39 17.83 -15.48
C ASP A 93 1.35 16.35 -15.88
N ALA A 94 1.73 15.45 -14.97
CA ALA A 94 1.52 14.03 -15.17
C ALA A 94 0.22 13.59 -14.52
N LEU A 95 -0.44 12.65 -15.20
CA LEU A 95 -1.56 11.93 -14.63
C LEU A 95 -1.02 10.80 -13.76
N TYR A 96 -1.46 10.77 -12.50
CA TYR A 96 -1.06 9.75 -11.53
C TYR A 96 -2.30 9.00 -11.03
N LEU A 97 -2.11 7.74 -10.68
CA LEU A 97 -3.09 7.02 -9.87
C LEU A 97 -2.90 7.40 -8.40
N ASN A 98 -3.95 7.95 -7.78
CA ASN A 98 -3.96 8.28 -6.36
C ASN A 98 -4.29 7.05 -5.51
N SER A 99 -5.24 6.23 -5.94
CA SER A 99 -5.66 5.03 -5.22
C SER A 99 -6.28 4.01 -6.16
N ALA A 100 -6.25 2.75 -5.73
CA ALA A 100 -6.97 1.65 -6.35
C ALA A 100 -7.70 0.83 -5.29
N SER A 101 -8.81 0.22 -5.70
CA SER A 101 -9.44 -0.87 -4.98
C SER A 101 -9.71 -1.97 -6.01
N PRO A 102 -9.17 -3.17 -5.84
CA PRO A 102 -8.14 -3.56 -4.86
C PRO A 102 -6.81 -2.80 -5.05
N LEU A 103 -5.97 -2.78 -4.01
CA LEU A 103 -4.59 -2.29 -4.12
C LEU A 103 -3.70 -3.33 -4.80
N ASN A 104 -2.57 -2.87 -5.32
CA ASN A 104 -1.60 -3.76 -5.95
C ASN A 104 -0.94 -4.67 -4.90
N GLY A 105 -0.99 -5.97 -5.15
CA GLY A 105 -0.53 -7.01 -4.25
C GLY A 105 -1.58 -7.47 -3.23
N ASP A 106 -2.80 -6.91 -3.25
CA ASP A 106 -3.85 -7.37 -2.35
C ASP A 106 -4.15 -8.85 -2.57
N ASN A 107 -4.31 -9.58 -1.47
CA ASN A 107 -4.65 -10.98 -1.46
C ASN A 107 -5.96 -11.19 -0.70
N HIS A 108 -6.63 -12.31 -0.95
CA HIS A 108 -7.93 -12.65 -0.38
C HIS A 108 -9.04 -11.63 -0.67
N VAL A 109 -8.93 -10.90 -1.78
CA VAL A 109 -9.94 -9.90 -2.19
C VAL A 109 -11.29 -10.59 -2.36
N TRP A 110 -12.31 -10.08 -1.69
CA TRP A 110 -13.65 -10.63 -1.86
C TRP A 110 -14.16 -10.43 -3.30
N VAL A 111 -14.75 -11.45 -3.90
CA VAL A 111 -15.14 -11.51 -5.33
C VAL A 111 -16.16 -10.46 -5.78
N GLU A 112 -16.89 -9.84 -4.85
CA GLU A 112 -17.82 -8.72 -5.11
C GLU A 112 -17.24 -7.36 -4.73
N SER A 113 -15.95 -7.29 -4.35
CA SER A 113 -15.31 -6.03 -4.01
C SER A 113 -15.36 -5.07 -5.21
N PRO A 114 -15.64 -3.77 -4.98
CA PRO A 114 -15.58 -2.78 -6.05
C PRO A 114 -14.20 -2.76 -6.72
N ILE A 115 -14.17 -2.74 -8.05
CA ILE A 115 -12.97 -2.47 -8.84
C ILE A 115 -13.00 -1.00 -9.24
N GLU A 116 -12.15 -0.19 -8.62
CA GLU A 116 -12.11 1.26 -8.78
C GLU A 116 -10.68 1.80 -8.83
N LEU A 117 -10.44 2.72 -9.77
CA LEU A 117 -9.21 3.50 -9.91
C LEU A 117 -9.53 4.98 -9.74
N MET A 118 -8.75 5.69 -8.91
CA MET A 118 -8.88 7.12 -8.70
C MET A 118 -7.61 7.84 -9.18
N PHE A 119 -7.76 8.78 -10.09
CA PHE A 119 -6.65 9.54 -10.66
C PHE A 119 -6.46 10.92 -10.01
N SER A 120 -5.27 11.48 -10.19
CA SER A 120 -4.90 12.82 -9.70
C SER A 120 -5.69 13.95 -10.34
N GLN A 121 -6.22 13.74 -11.55
CA GLN A 121 -6.93 14.73 -12.35
C GLN A 121 -8.20 14.17 -12.98
N VAL A 122 -9.06 15.08 -13.47
CA VAL A 122 -10.25 14.73 -14.24
C VAL A 122 -9.82 14.19 -15.59
N LEU A 123 -10.24 12.98 -15.93
CA LEU A 123 -9.93 12.31 -17.19
C LEU A 123 -10.77 12.88 -18.35
N VAL A 124 -10.24 12.90 -19.57
CA VAL A 124 -11.05 13.21 -20.76
C VAL A 124 -12.09 12.10 -20.93
N PRO A 125 -13.39 12.41 -21.12
CA PRO A 125 -14.43 11.39 -21.30
C PRO A 125 -14.20 10.50 -22.53
N GLY A 126 -14.64 9.23 -22.45
CA GLY A 126 -14.57 8.29 -23.58
C GLY A 126 -13.25 7.55 -23.73
N GLN A 127 -12.47 7.45 -22.65
CA GLN A 127 -11.16 6.77 -22.62
C GLN A 127 -11.21 5.38 -21.97
N GLU A 128 -12.39 4.77 -21.89
CA GLU A 128 -12.59 3.44 -21.28
C GLU A 128 -11.72 2.34 -21.92
N ASP A 129 -11.37 2.47 -23.20
CA ASP A 129 -10.50 1.55 -23.94
C ASP A 129 -9.04 1.54 -23.44
N HIS A 130 -8.64 2.49 -22.58
CA HIS A 130 -7.34 2.45 -21.92
C HIS A 130 -7.26 1.44 -20.78
N PHE A 131 -8.40 0.87 -20.35
CA PHE A 131 -8.48 0.03 -19.17
C PHE A 131 -8.81 -1.41 -19.54
N THR A 132 -8.08 -2.35 -18.94
CA THR A 132 -8.36 -3.78 -19.09
C THR A 132 -8.26 -4.47 -17.73
N ILE A 133 -8.98 -5.58 -17.59
CA ILE A 133 -8.78 -6.53 -16.49
C ILE A 133 -8.70 -7.94 -17.08
N GLU A 134 -7.73 -8.72 -16.62
CA GLU A 134 -7.46 -10.07 -17.07
C GLU A 134 -7.42 -11.03 -15.87
N ALA A 135 -8.02 -12.20 -16.02
CA ALA A 135 -7.80 -13.34 -15.14
C ALA A 135 -6.49 -14.04 -15.54
N LEU A 136 -5.69 -14.43 -14.56
CA LEU A 136 -4.37 -15.03 -14.69
C LEU A 136 -4.39 -16.44 -14.08
N PRO A 137 -4.84 -17.46 -14.81
CA PRO A 137 -4.83 -18.82 -14.30
C PRO A 137 -3.39 -19.32 -14.10
N GLU A 138 -3.16 -20.18 -13.10
CA GLU A 138 -1.84 -20.79 -12.83
C GLU A 138 -1.31 -21.57 -14.05
N GLU A 139 -2.23 -22.22 -14.77
CA GLU A 139 -1.96 -22.88 -16.04
C GLU A 139 -2.84 -22.29 -17.14
N GLY A 140 -2.22 -21.83 -18.23
CA GLY A 140 -2.93 -21.32 -19.41
C GLY A 140 -2.56 -19.90 -19.78
N THR A 141 -3.38 -19.31 -20.67
CA THR A 141 -3.20 -17.93 -21.14
C THR A 141 -4.11 -16.99 -20.37
N PRO A 142 -3.65 -15.76 -20.05
CA PRO A 142 -4.51 -14.71 -19.53
C PRO A 142 -5.77 -14.53 -20.36
N THR A 143 -6.91 -14.33 -19.70
CA THR A 143 -8.20 -14.10 -20.36
C THR A 143 -8.82 -12.80 -19.89
N ALA A 144 -9.40 -12.03 -20.81
CA ALA A 144 -10.10 -10.79 -20.45
C ALA A 144 -11.33 -11.12 -19.61
N VAL A 145 -11.51 -10.40 -18.49
CA VAL A 145 -12.71 -10.54 -17.65
C VAL A 145 -13.87 -9.80 -18.33
N PRO A 146 -15.00 -10.47 -18.61
CA PRO A 146 -16.17 -9.81 -19.18
C PRO A 146 -16.75 -8.76 -18.23
N GLY A 147 -17.01 -7.56 -18.75
CA GLY A 147 -17.52 -6.44 -17.97
C GLY A 147 -17.46 -5.12 -18.71
N ALA A 148 -17.81 -4.05 -18.03
CA ALA A 148 -17.78 -2.70 -18.56
C ALA A 148 -16.98 -1.77 -17.66
N TRP A 149 -16.08 -1.00 -18.27
CA TRP A 149 -15.47 0.16 -17.63
C TRP A 149 -16.40 1.37 -17.75
N THR A 150 -16.44 2.17 -16.70
CA THR A 150 -17.17 3.44 -16.68
C THR A 150 -16.27 4.51 -16.08
N GLN A 151 -16.26 5.68 -16.70
CA GLN A 151 -15.50 6.83 -16.24
C GLN A 151 -16.42 7.92 -15.70
N SER A 152 -16.10 8.46 -14.52
CA SER A 152 -16.75 9.62 -13.93
C SER A 152 -15.74 10.55 -13.29
N GLY A 153 -15.39 11.61 -14.01
CA GLY A 153 -14.44 12.61 -13.54
C GLY A 153 -13.03 12.03 -13.39
N ARG A 154 -12.59 11.84 -12.13
CA ARG A 154 -11.27 11.25 -11.80
C ARG A 154 -11.35 9.75 -11.53
N VAL A 155 -12.56 9.19 -11.50
CA VAL A 155 -12.83 7.82 -11.07
C VAL A 155 -13.13 6.96 -12.27
N VAL A 156 -12.53 5.77 -12.31
CA VAL A 156 -12.83 4.74 -13.30
C VAL A 156 -13.23 3.48 -12.54
N ARG A 157 -14.37 2.89 -12.90
CA ARG A 157 -14.90 1.68 -12.27
C ARG A 157 -15.10 0.58 -13.28
N PHE A 158 -14.73 -0.64 -12.91
CA PHE A 158 -15.09 -1.83 -13.66
C PHE A 158 -16.27 -2.52 -12.99
N THR A 159 -17.30 -2.83 -13.77
CA THR A 159 -18.40 -3.69 -13.35
C THR A 159 -18.31 -4.99 -14.14
N PRO A 160 -17.89 -6.11 -13.53
CA PRO A 160 -17.87 -7.39 -14.22
C PRO A 160 -19.31 -7.84 -14.51
N THR A 161 -19.52 -8.57 -15.61
CA THR A 161 -20.85 -9.13 -15.91
C THR A 161 -21.18 -10.36 -15.07
N GLU A 162 -20.15 -11.03 -14.56
CA GLU A 162 -20.25 -12.21 -13.70
C GLU A 162 -19.39 -11.99 -12.45
N THR A 163 -19.71 -12.66 -11.35
CA THR A 163 -18.86 -12.63 -10.15
C THR A 163 -17.47 -13.15 -10.49
N LEU A 164 -16.43 -12.52 -9.93
CA LEU A 164 -15.06 -13.01 -10.11
C LEU A 164 -14.90 -14.42 -9.55
N GLU A 165 -14.01 -15.20 -10.13
CA GLU A 165 -13.66 -16.53 -9.66
C GLU A 165 -12.93 -16.44 -8.31
N GLU A 166 -13.16 -17.41 -7.44
CA GLU A 166 -12.51 -17.50 -6.12
C GLU A 166 -11.07 -18.00 -6.27
N GLY A 167 -10.15 -17.50 -5.44
CA GLY A 167 -8.77 -17.97 -5.42
C GLY A 167 -7.96 -17.67 -6.69
N MET A 168 -8.44 -16.77 -7.55
CA MET A 168 -7.88 -16.46 -8.87
C MET A 168 -7.04 -15.18 -8.83
N ASP A 169 -5.92 -15.18 -9.55
CA ASP A 169 -5.10 -13.99 -9.75
C ASP A 169 -5.68 -13.13 -10.87
N TYR A 170 -5.72 -11.82 -10.65
CA TYR A 170 -6.23 -10.83 -11.59
C TYR A 170 -5.20 -9.73 -11.82
N ARG A 171 -5.22 -9.14 -13.02
CA ARG A 171 -4.43 -7.96 -13.37
C ARG A 171 -5.27 -6.90 -14.04
N ILE A 172 -5.29 -5.71 -13.44
CA ILE A 172 -5.82 -4.49 -14.03
C ILE A 172 -4.67 -3.74 -14.72
N ARG A 173 -4.93 -3.19 -15.91
CA ARG A 173 -4.01 -2.30 -16.61
C ARG A 173 -4.69 -1.01 -17.00
N ALA A 174 -3.97 0.10 -16.85
CA ALA A 174 -4.28 1.36 -17.54
C ALA A 174 -3.12 1.67 -18.49
N THR A 175 -3.39 1.80 -19.78
CA THR A 175 -2.36 1.99 -20.81
C THR A 175 -1.80 3.40 -20.82
N GLU A 176 -0.56 3.55 -21.29
CA GLU A 176 0.04 4.87 -21.56
C GLU A 176 -0.83 5.70 -22.52
N GLY A 177 -0.73 7.02 -22.42
CA GLY A 177 -1.51 7.97 -23.22
C GLY A 177 -2.91 8.27 -22.67
N LEU A 178 -3.35 7.64 -21.57
CA LEU A 178 -4.55 8.08 -20.84
C LEU A 178 -4.42 9.57 -20.49
N ALA A 179 -5.44 10.38 -20.79
CA ALA A 179 -5.32 11.83 -20.73
C ALA A 179 -6.31 12.47 -19.74
N ALA A 180 -5.89 13.59 -19.17
CA ALA A 180 -6.70 14.46 -18.32
C ALA A 180 -7.22 15.67 -19.11
N THR A 181 -8.31 16.28 -18.62
CA THR A 181 -8.96 17.43 -19.27
C THR A 181 -8.09 18.67 -19.37
N LEU A 182 -7.04 18.77 -18.56
CA LEU A 182 -6.07 19.87 -18.60
C LEU A 182 -4.80 19.51 -19.38
N GLY A 183 -4.82 18.40 -20.14
CA GLY A 183 -3.75 18.00 -21.07
C GLY A 183 -2.68 17.08 -20.49
N GLN A 184 -2.76 16.71 -19.21
CA GLN A 184 -1.84 15.75 -18.58
C GLN A 184 -2.04 14.36 -19.18
N VAL A 185 -0.96 13.58 -19.29
CA VAL A 185 -1.04 12.21 -19.78
C VAL A 185 -0.36 11.24 -18.83
N LEU A 186 -0.81 9.99 -18.87
CA LEU A 186 -0.16 8.87 -18.22
C LEU A 186 1.00 8.40 -19.10
N TYR A 187 2.24 8.61 -18.65
CA TYR A 187 3.44 8.32 -19.44
C TYR A 187 3.90 6.86 -19.39
N LEU A 188 3.49 6.12 -18.36
CA LEU A 188 3.82 4.71 -18.17
C LEU A 188 2.54 3.96 -17.84
N PRO A 189 2.37 2.72 -18.35
CA PRO A 189 1.22 1.93 -17.98
C PRO A 189 1.22 1.68 -16.46
N ILE A 190 0.01 1.63 -15.91
CA ILE A 190 -0.23 1.17 -14.55
C ILE A 190 -0.59 -0.30 -14.62
N GLU A 191 0.01 -1.10 -13.76
CA GLU A 191 -0.40 -2.48 -13.53
C GLU A 191 -0.73 -2.67 -12.04
N ILE A 192 -1.89 -3.26 -11.78
CA ILE A 192 -2.34 -3.64 -10.44
C ILE A 192 -2.67 -5.13 -10.49
N ALA A 193 -1.95 -5.93 -9.73
CA ALA A 193 -2.25 -7.33 -9.53
C ALA A 193 -2.95 -7.53 -8.18
N PHE A 194 -3.92 -8.42 -8.12
CA PHE A 194 -4.55 -8.83 -6.87
C PHE A 194 -5.06 -10.26 -7.00
N ARG A 195 -5.29 -10.93 -5.87
CA ARG A 195 -5.84 -12.29 -5.84
C ARG A 195 -7.16 -12.31 -5.06
N THR A 196 -8.17 -12.95 -5.64
CA THR A 196 -9.44 -13.15 -4.93
C THR A 196 -9.32 -14.21 -3.85
N GLY A 197 -10.08 -14.04 -2.77
CA GLY A 197 -10.23 -15.02 -1.70
C GLY A 197 -11.39 -15.99 -1.93
N VAL A 198 -11.59 -16.86 -0.95
CA VAL A 198 -12.79 -17.69 -0.81
C VAL A 198 -13.74 -17.00 0.15
N PRO A 199 -15.08 -17.01 -0.07
CA PRO A 199 -16.03 -16.48 0.90
C PRO A 199 -15.79 -17.04 2.31
N PRO A 200 -16.02 -16.23 3.36
CA PRO A 200 -15.87 -16.73 4.73
C PRO A 200 -16.88 -17.86 4.98
N LEU A 201 -16.38 -19.00 5.46
CA LEU A 201 -17.20 -20.15 5.85
C LEU A 201 -17.61 -20.10 7.33
N THR A 202 -17.07 -19.13 8.07
CA THR A 202 -17.36 -18.88 9.47
C THR A 202 -17.24 -17.38 9.78
N ASP A 203 -17.92 -16.94 10.82
CA ASP A 203 -17.93 -15.56 11.30
C ASP A 203 -17.06 -15.45 12.57
N VAL A 204 -16.08 -14.54 12.59
CA VAL A 204 -15.23 -14.31 13.77
C VAL A 204 -15.76 -13.24 14.73
N SER A 205 -16.93 -12.65 14.48
CA SER A 205 -17.47 -11.54 15.27
C SER A 205 -17.69 -11.95 16.72
N GLY A 206 -17.10 -11.24 17.68
CA GLY A 206 -17.17 -11.60 19.10
C GLY A 206 -15.91 -11.21 19.85
N LYS A 207 -15.80 -11.67 21.10
CA LYS A 207 -14.61 -11.47 21.94
C LYS A 207 -13.73 -12.71 21.92
N TRP A 208 -12.43 -12.49 21.98
CA TRP A 208 -11.41 -13.50 21.78
C TRP A 208 -10.26 -13.31 22.76
N ALA A 209 -9.88 -14.39 23.45
CA ALA A 209 -8.58 -14.48 24.10
C ALA A 209 -7.53 -14.78 23.03
N VAL A 210 -6.45 -14.02 23.03
CA VAL A 210 -5.38 -14.07 22.04
C VAL A 210 -4.06 -14.36 22.74
N THR A 211 -3.33 -15.34 22.21
CA THR A 211 -2.00 -15.73 22.69
C THR A 211 -1.01 -15.69 21.53
N ILE A 212 0.09 -14.96 21.72
CA ILE A 212 1.23 -14.94 20.80
C ILE A 212 2.44 -15.50 21.55
N THR A 213 3.02 -16.59 21.05
CA THR A 213 4.18 -17.24 21.68
C THR A 213 5.36 -17.25 20.72
N ALA A 214 6.40 -16.48 21.06
CA ALA A 214 7.67 -16.49 20.36
C ALA A 214 8.65 -17.42 21.09
N THR A 215 9.39 -18.25 20.35
CA THR A 215 10.35 -19.21 20.93
C THR A 215 11.80 -18.80 20.70
N GLU A 216 12.14 -18.21 19.55
CA GLU A 216 13.49 -17.77 19.20
C GLU A 216 13.43 -16.55 18.25
N PRO A 217 14.37 -15.59 18.32
CA PRO A 217 15.45 -15.43 19.32
C PRO A 217 14.97 -14.74 20.60
N ILE A 218 13.71 -14.27 20.61
CA ILE A 218 13.07 -13.63 21.75
C ILE A 218 12.01 -14.60 22.25
N SER A 219 12.31 -15.31 23.35
CA SER A 219 11.32 -16.17 23.98
C SER A 219 10.35 -15.34 24.83
N GLY A 220 9.06 -15.55 24.62
CA GLY A 220 8.03 -14.76 25.30
C GLY A 220 6.63 -15.23 24.95
N THR A 221 5.67 -14.89 25.81
CA THR A 221 4.25 -15.10 25.54
C THR A 221 3.50 -13.81 25.87
N LEU A 222 2.72 -13.34 24.92
CA LEU A 222 1.82 -12.21 25.06
C LEU A 222 0.40 -12.75 25.11
N ASN A 223 -0.37 -12.36 26.13
CA ASN A 223 -1.79 -12.66 26.22
C ASN A 223 -2.57 -11.34 26.19
N GLY A 224 -3.71 -11.34 25.50
CA GLY A 224 -4.59 -10.19 25.42
C GLY A 224 -6.01 -10.61 25.05
N GLU A 225 -6.94 -9.66 25.10
CA GLU A 225 -8.31 -9.85 24.63
C GLU A 225 -8.59 -8.90 23.47
N MET A 226 -9.22 -9.43 22.42
CA MET A 226 -9.62 -8.66 21.25
C MET A 226 -11.11 -8.87 20.96
N ALA A 227 -11.76 -7.85 20.44
CA ALA A 227 -13.08 -7.98 19.82
C ALA A 227 -12.93 -7.86 18.31
N PHE A 228 -13.52 -8.79 17.57
CA PHE A 228 -13.63 -8.71 16.12
C PHE A 228 -15.05 -8.39 15.70
N LEU A 229 -15.16 -7.63 14.61
CA LEU A 229 -16.38 -7.42 13.85
C LEU A 229 -16.10 -7.81 12.41
N GLN A 230 -16.80 -8.83 11.94
CA GLN A 230 -16.73 -9.28 10.55
C GLN A 230 -17.85 -8.66 9.74
N SER A 231 -17.50 -8.18 8.55
CA SER A 231 -18.44 -7.63 7.57
C SER A 231 -18.52 -8.53 6.34
N LYS A 232 -19.43 -8.19 5.42
CA LYS A 232 -19.63 -8.95 4.18
C LYS A 232 -18.30 -9.10 3.41
N GLY A 233 -18.06 -10.30 2.90
CA GLY A 233 -16.80 -10.63 2.23
C GLY A 233 -15.65 -10.98 3.16
N GLY A 234 -15.94 -11.13 4.46
CA GLY A 234 -14.98 -11.60 5.45
C GLY A 234 -14.09 -10.51 6.03
N LYS A 235 -14.20 -9.25 5.62
CA LYS A 235 -13.37 -8.15 6.16
C LYS A 235 -13.61 -7.98 7.65
N ILE A 236 -12.52 -7.88 8.41
CA ILE A 236 -12.53 -7.76 9.87
C ILE A 236 -11.98 -6.40 10.28
N ALA A 237 -12.65 -5.78 11.23
CA ALA A 237 -12.06 -4.77 12.10
C ALA A 237 -11.98 -5.34 13.52
N GLY A 238 -10.81 -5.24 14.13
CA GLY A 238 -10.55 -5.71 15.49
C GLY A 238 -10.12 -4.58 16.41
N VAL A 239 -10.59 -4.59 17.65
CA VAL A 239 -10.13 -3.68 18.71
C VAL A 239 -9.60 -4.48 19.89
N VAL A 240 -8.59 -3.95 20.56
CA VAL A 240 -8.03 -4.57 21.76
C VAL A 240 -8.85 -4.14 22.97
N LEU A 241 -9.36 -5.12 23.73
CA LEU A 241 -10.20 -4.90 24.91
C LEU A 241 -9.40 -4.80 26.20
N THR A 242 -8.31 -5.55 26.30
CA THR A 242 -7.34 -5.48 27.39
C THR A 242 -5.96 -5.32 26.81
N GLU A 243 -5.19 -4.34 27.31
CA GLU A 243 -3.77 -4.22 26.97
C GLU A 243 -3.09 -5.57 27.21
N PHE A 244 -2.25 -5.99 26.27
CA PHE A 244 -1.40 -7.14 26.50
C PHE A 244 -0.50 -6.82 27.69
N ASP A 245 -0.14 -7.82 28.50
CA ASP A 245 0.58 -7.63 29.77
C ASP A 245 1.83 -6.72 29.70
N GLN A 246 2.41 -6.58 28.49
CA GLN A 246 3.57 -5.73 28.19
C GLN A 246 3.43 -4.96 26.88
N ALA A 247 2.24 -4.88 26.28
CA ALA A 247 2.08 -4.23 24.99
C ALA A 247 0.69 -3.61 24.76
N SER A 248 0.65 -2.51 24.02
CA SER A 248 -0.59 -1.87 23.59
C SER A 248 -0.72 -1.90 22.08
N LEU A 249 -1.98 -1.93 21.64
CA LEU A 249 -2.37 -2.00 20.24
C LEU A 249 -3.74 -1.32 20.12
N SER A 250 -3.90 -0.47 19.12
CA SER A 250 -5.13 0.32 18.96
C SER A 250 -6.24 -0.48 18.26
N HIS A 251 -5.90 -1.08 17.11
CA HIS A 251 -6.81 -1.86 16.30
C HIS A 251 -6.02 -2.81 15.39
N VAL A 252 -6.71 -3.81 14.85
CA VAL A 252 -6.20 -4.64 13.75
C VAL A 252 -7.23 -4.68 12.65
N GLU A 253 -6.77 -4.91 11.44
CA GLU A 253 -7.63 -5.21 10.29
C GLU A 253 -7.25 -6.57 9.73
N GLY A 254 -8.16 -7.15 8.96
CA GLY A 254 -7.94 -8.47 8.39
C GLY A 254 -9.10 -8.93 7.52
N ILE A 255 -9.05 -10.21 7.19
CA ILE A 255 -10.08 -10.88 6.40
C ILE A 255 -10.18 -12.35 6.81
N VAL A 256 -11.39 -12.88 6.83
CA VAL A 256 -11.65 -14.33 6.81
C VAL A 256 -11.83 -14.77 5.37
N SER A 257 -10.96 -15.66 4.91
CA SER A 257 -11.06 -16.31 3.61
C SER A 257 -11.24 -17.80 3.82
N GLY A 258 -12.43 -18.34 3.51
CA GLY A 258 -12.78 -19.71 3.88
C GLY A 258 -12.82 -19.89 5.40
N MET A 259 -11.96 -20.78 5.93
CA MET A 259 -11.76 -21.01 7.36
C MET A 259 -10.47 -20.36 7.88
N THR A 260 -9.83 -19.47 7.13
CA THR A 260 -8.56 -18.86 7.55
C THR A 260 -8.77 -17.40 7.89
N LEU A 261 -8.43 -17.02 9.12
CA LEU A 261 -8.26 -15.63 9.53
C LEU A 261 -6.90 -15.13 9.04
N VAL A 262 -6.87 -13.98 8.36
CA VAL A 262 -5.66 -13.30 7.94
C VAL A 262 -5.69 -11.87 8.47
N LEU A 263 -4.71 -11.49 9.28
CA LEU A 263 -4.53 -10.13 9.80
C LEU A 263 -3.54 -9.37 8.93
N THR A 264 -3.89 -8.14 8.56
CA THR A 264 -2.99 -7.21 7.86
C THR A 264 -1.85 -6.77 8.78
N PRO A 265 -0.70 -6.33 8.26
CA PRO A 265 0.38 -5.82 9.09
C PRO A 265 -0.09 -4.74 10.08
N PHE A 266 0.36 -4.83 11.33
CA PHE A 266 0.06 -3.84 12.38
C PHE A 266 1.26 -3.64 13.31
N ILE A 267 1.26 -2.55 14.07
CA ILE A 267 2.35 -2.20 15.00
C ILE A 267 1.89 -2.46 16.42
N LEU A 268 2.74 -3.12 17.19
CA LEU A 268 2.59 -3.36 18.60
C LEU A 268 3.54 -2.42 19.38
N ASP A 269 3.03 -1.66 20.33
CA ASP A 269 3.84 -0.84 21.23
C ASP A 269 4.15 -1.63 22.50
N VAL A 270 5.37 -2.14 22.63
CA VAL A 270 5.82 -2.98 23.77
C VAL A 270 6.54 -2.12 24.79
N ASP A 271 6.18 -2.23 26.07
CA ASP A 271 6.93 -1.61 27.18
C ASP A 271 7.85 -2.62 27.87
N LEU A 272 9.16 -2.50 27.61
CA LEU A 272 10.19 -3.32 28.25
C LEU A 272 10.77 -2.59 29.47
N GLY A 273 9.93 -2.37 30.50
CA GLY A 273 10.38 -1.80 31.78
C GLY A 273 10.77 -0.33 31.70
N GLY A 274 9.98 0.48 30.98
CA GLY A 274 10.17 1.92 30.80
C GLY A 274 10.88 2.31 29.50
N SER A 275 11.13 1.34 28.61
CA SER A 275 11.70 1.57 27.27
C SER A 275 10.69 1.11 26.21
N PRO A 276 9.93 2.03 25.60
CA PRO A 276 8.97 1.68 24.57
C PRO A 276 9.68 1.16 23.31
N LEU A 277 9.21 0.04 22.78
CA LEU A 277 9.68 -0.58 21.56
C LEU A 277 8.49 -0.78 20.61
N GLN A 278 8.59 -0.26 19.40
CA GLN A 278 7.59 -0.54 18.36
C GLN A 278 7.99 -1.79 17.59
N VAL A 279 7.14 -2.81 17.63
CA VAL A 279 7.34 -4.06 16.89
C VAL A 279 6.34 -4.11 15.74
N GLN A 280 6.87 -4.09 14.51
CA GLN A 280 6.05 -4.31 13.32
C GLN A 280 5.75 -5.80 13.20
N LEU A 281 4.47 -6.14 13.18
CA LEU A 281 3.97 -7.45 12.82
C LEU A 281 3.62 -7.42 11.33
N GLU A 282 4.12 -8.40 10.58
CA GLU A 282 4.08 -8.42 9.11
C GLU A 282 2.75 -8.95 8.60
N SER A 283 2.33 -10.12 9.08
CA SER A 283 0.99 -10.69 8.87
C SER A 283 0.76 -11.80 9.89
N GLY A 284 -0.49 -11.95 10.31
CA GLY A 284 -0.92 -13.06 11.17
C GLY A 284 -1.90 -13.92 10.42
N TYR A 285 -1.82 -15.24 10.57
CA TYR A 285 -2.84 -16.15 10.07
C TYR A 285 -3.24 -17.16 11.15
N ALA A 286 -4.51 -17.57 11.14
CA ALA A 286 -5.01 -18.65 11.98
C ALA A 286 -6.03 -19.48 11.20
N ASP A 287 -5.85 -20.80 11.22
CA ASP A 287 -6.86 -21.73 10.77
C ASP A 287 -7.94 -21.83 11.84
N LEU A 288 -9.14 -21.41 11.48
CA LEU A 288 -10.31 -21.33 12.35
C LEU A 288 -10.99 -22.70 12.44
N VAL A 289 -11.63 -22.93 13.57
CA VAL A 289 -12.45 -24.10 13.86
C VAL A 289 -13.83 -23.59 14.26
N ASP A 290 -14.86 -24.14 13.62
CA ASP A 290 -16.27 -24.07 14.00
C ASP A 290 -16.71 -25.51 14.29
N SER A 291 -16.76 -25.86 15.57
CA SER A 291 -16.92 -27.22 16.06
C SER A 291 -18.37 -27.63 16.25
N ASP A 292 -19.25 -26.67 16.55
CA ASP A 292 -20.68 -26.91 16.73
C ASP A 292 -21.52 -26.58 15.49
N GLY A 293 -20.92 -25.94 14.48
CA GLY A 293 -21.53 -25.64 13.20
C GLY A 293 -22.57 -24.52 13.27
N ASP A 294 -22.49 -23.64 14.28
CA ASP A 294 -23.39 -22.51 14.44
C ASP A 294 -23.06 -21.33 13.50
N GLY A 295 -21.96 -21.44 12.75
CA GLY A 295 -21.46 -20.43 11.82
C GLY A 295 -20.44 -19.48 12.45
N PHE A 296 -20.05 -19.67 13.71
CA PHE A 296 -19.10 -18.85 14.44
C PHE A 296 -17.89 -19.66 14.94
N ALA A 297 -16.70 -19.34 14.45
CA ALA A 297 -15.48 -20.05 14.84
C ALA A 297 -15.19 -19.98 16.34
N GLU A 298 -14.99 -21.05 17.07
CA GLU A 298 -14.71 -20.99 18.52
C GLU A 298 -13.21 -20.88 18.83
N SER A 299 -12.35 -21.25 17.88
CA SER A 299 -10.91 -21.15 18.05
C SER A 299 -10.18 -21.01 16.73
N GLY A 300 -8.90 -20.66 16.79
CA GLY A 300 -8.00 -20.72 15.65
C GLY A 300 -6.55 -20.82 16.07
N VAL A 301 -5.74 -21.48 15.24
CA VAL A 301 -4.31 -21.67 15.46
C VAL A 301 -3.55 -21.36 14.18
N GLY A 302 -2.46 -20.62 14.28
CA GLY A 302 -1.54 -20.39 13.18
C GLY A 302 -0.31 -19.63 13.65
N GLU A 303 0.16 -18.68 12.85
CA GLU A 303 1.41 -17.98 13.10
C GLU A 303 1.31 -16.49 12.80
N ILE A 304 2.18 -15.71 13.42
CA ILE A 304 2.36 -14.29 13.14
C ILE A 304 3.84 -13.98 12.87
N GLY A 305 4.11 -13.27 11.78
CA GLY A 305 5.45 -12.85 11.40
C GLY A 305 5.86 -11.55 12.09
N ALA A 306 7.08 -11.50 12.63
CA ALA A 306 7.67 -10.34 13.27
C ALA A 306 9.20 -10.31 13.07
N LEU A 307 9.75 -9.23 12.51
CA LEU A 307 11.20 -9.03 12.39
C LEU A 307 11.93 -10.20 11.68
N GLY A 308 11.30 -10.83 10.69
CA GLY A 308 11.84 -12.01 10.00
C GLY A 308 11.77 -13.33 10.77
N TYR A 309 11.06 -13.36 11.90
CA TYR A 309 10.77 -14.56 12.70
C TYR A 309 9.26 -14.86 12.69
N THR A 310 8.89 -16.10 13.00
CA THR A 310 7.50 -16.50 13.21
C THR A 310 7.24 -16.81 14.68
N ALA A 311 6.07 -16.42 15.16
CA ALA A 311 5.56 -16.74 16.49
C ALA A 311 4.24 -17.50 16.36
N ALA A 312 4.00 -18.46 17.25
CA ALA A 312 2.71 -19.15 17.29
C ALA A 312 1.61 -18.16 17.69
N PHE A 313 0.49 -18.22 16.97
CA PHE A 313 -0.67 -17.36 17.17
C PHE A 313 -1.88 -18.25 17.46
N THR A 314 -2.54 -18.04 18.58
CA THR A 314 -3.74 -18.78 18.98
C THR A 314 -4.83 -17.81 19.40
N VAL A 315 -6.04 -18.07 18.94
CA VAL A 315 -7.23 -17.31 19.30
C VAL A 315 -8.31 -18.26 19.81
N VAL A 316 -8.96 -17.91 20.91
CA VAL A 316 -10.08 -18.68 21.50
C VAL A 316 -11.21 -17.73 21.81
N ARG A 317 -12.40 -18.00 21.26
CA ARG A 317 -13.57 -17.15 21.46
C ARG A 317 -14.03 -17.22 22.92
N THR A 318 -14.24 -16.07 23.53
CA THR A 318 -14.73 -15.94 24.91
C THR A 318 -16.20 -15.54 24.97
N SER A 319 -16.71 -14.83 23.96
CA SER A 319 -18.14 -14.55 23.82
C SER A 319 -18.55 -14.28 22.38
N LEU A 320 -19.81 -14.57 22.05
CA LEU A 320 -20.47 -14.06 20.86
C LEU A 320 -20.77 -12.55 20.99
N PRO A 321 -21.11 -11.86 19.89
CA PRO A 321 -21.66 -10.51 19.96
C PRO A 321 -22.96 -10.53 20.77
N GLU A 322 -23.21 -9.48 21.55
CA GLU A 322 -24.51 -9.34 22.21
C GLU A 322 -25.59 -9.21 21.11
N SER A 323 -26.60 -10.09 21.15
CA SER A 323 -27.77 -9.95 20.27
C SER A 323 -28.63 -8.80 20.78
N ASP A 324 -28.74 -7.73 19.99
CA ASP A 324 -29.76 -6.69 20.19
C ASP A 324 -31.18 -7.25 20.06
#